data_AF-A0A7W7B3J0-F1
#
_entry.id   AF-A0A7W7B3J0-F1
#
_cell.length_a   1.000
_cell.length_b   1.000
_cell.length_c   1.000
_cell.angle_alpha   90.00
_cell.angle_beta   90.00
_cell.angle_gamma   90.00
#
_symmetry.space_group_name_H-M   'P 1'
#
loop_
_entity.id
_entity.type
_entity.pdbx_description
1 polymer ?
#
loop_
_entity_poly.entity_id
_entity_poly.type
_entity_poly.pdbx_seq_one_letter_code
_entity_poly.pdbx_strand_id
1 'polypeptide(L)'
;MQIRPELALQAVLKSLTEVIAPSVDPHDKMAQEQVSIVIGLLTLISDRLPHTHAYDCDELGRLVYLAQDIAQAADSEALSFTLDRGIVVLERAKASPGDIVAAIAALRSAIGEIAAGLASRKDAIGRAAVRALLDASSTQLLRERSWVLMQGWENDPSTVPEIEALIAGTGE
;
A
#
# COMPACT_ATOMS: atom_id res chain seq x y z
N MET A 1 6.99 8.56 -8.55
CA MET A 1 5.81 7.79 -9.01
C MET A 1 5.53 6.69 -8.02
N GLN A 2 4.44 6.76 -7.25
CA GLN A 2 4.04 5.65 -6.38
C GLN A 2 3.45 4.54 -7.26
N ILE A 3 4.15 3.41 -7.40
CA ILE A 3 3.55 2.24 -8.05
C ILE A 3 2.51 1.68 -7.09
N ARG A 4 1.25 1.86 -7.45
CA ARG A 4 0.11 1.25 -6.76
C ARG A 4 -0.06 -0.18 -7.30
N PRO A 5 -0.10 -1.21 -6.44
CA PRO A 5 -0.27 -2.60 -6.88
C PRO A 5 -1.46 -2.78 -7.82
N GLU A 6 -2.55 -2.06 -7.58
CA GLU A 6 -3.76 -2.09 -8.38
C GLU A 6 -3.51 -1.61 -9.82
N LEU A 7 -2.78 -0.50 -9.98
CA LEU A 7 -2.42 0.03 -11.30
C LEU A 7 -1.41 -0.87 -12.02
N ALA A 8 -0.47 -1.46 -11.28
CA ALA A 8 0.50 -2.41 -11.84
C ALA A 8 -0.21 -3.68 -12.35
N LEU A 9 -1.12 -4.25 -11.56
CA LEU A 9 -1.93 -5.41 -11.96
C LEU A 9 -2.81 -5.11 -13.17
N GLN A 10 -3.43 -3.93 -13.23
CA GLN A 10 -4.20 -3.51 -14.41
C GLN A 10 -3.32 -3.43 -15.67
N ALA A 11 -2.11 -2.87 -15.56
CA ALA A 11 -1.18 -2.80 -16.68
C ALA A 11 -0.74 -4.19 -17.16
N VAL A 12 -0.43 -5.10 -16.23
CA VAL A 12 -0.08 -6.50 -16.53
C VAL A 12 -1.25 -7.23 -17.19
N LEU A 13 -2.46 -7.13 -16.64
CA LEU A 13 -3.68 -7.73 -17.21
C LEU A 13 -3.94 -7.22 -18.63
N LYS A 14 -3.76 -5.92 -18.86
CA LYS A 14 -3.90 -5.32 -20.18
C LYS A 14 -2.88 -5.89 -21.17
N SER A 15 -1.61 -5.95 -20.78
CA SER A 15 -0.56 -6.54 -21.62
C SER A 15 -0.83 -8.02 -21.93
N LEU A 16 -1.25 -8.80 -20.92
CA LEU A 16 -1.59 -10.20 -21.11
C LEU A 16 -2.77 -10.39 -22.07
N THR A 17 -3.82 -9.59 -21.91
CA THR A 17 -5.07 -9.73 -22.66
C THR A 17 -4.96 -9.20 -24.08
N GLU A 18 -4.33 -8.03 -24.27
CA GLU A 18 -4.32 -7.32 -25.55
C GLU A 18 -3.10 -7.65 -26.42
N VAL A 19 -2.00 -8.11 -25.83
CA VAL A 19 -0.74 -8.35 -26.56
C VAL A 19 -0.31 -9.81 -26.50
N ILE A 20 -0.21 -10.38 -25.30
CA ILE A 20 0.40 -11.72 -25.14
C ILE A 20 -0.58 -12.81 -25.58
N ALA A 21 -1.81 -12.83 -25.09
CA ALA A 21 -2.79 -13.86 -25.43
C ALA A 21 -3.05 -13.95 -26.95
N PRO A 22 -3.25 -12.84 -27.68
CA PRO A 22 -3.40 -12.90 -29.15
C PRO A 22 -2.14 -13.36 -29.90
N SER A 23 -0.96 -13.27 -29.28
CA SER A 23 0.32 -13.64 -29.90
C SER A 23 0.73 -15.09 -29.65
N VAL A 24 0.01 -15.82 -28.79
CA VAL A 24 0.25 -17.25 -28.52
C VAL A 24 -0.24 -18.08 -29.72
N ASP A 25 0.52 -19.10 -30.12
CA ASP A 25 0.14 -19.98 -31.23
C ASP A 25 -1.25 -20.58 -30.97
N PRO A 26 -2.24 -20.40 -31.87
CA PRO A 26 -3.57 -20.96 -31.71
C PRO A 26 -3.61 -22.51 -31.75
N HIS A 27 -2.55 -23.16 -32.23
CA HIS A 27 -2.45 -24.63 -32.25
C HIS A 27 -1.83 -25.22 -30.98
N ASP A 28 -1.17 -24.41 -30.16
CA ASP A 28 -0.68 -24.83 -28.84
C ASP A 28 -1.77 -24.66 -27.79
N LYS A 29 -2.64 -25.66 -27.69
CA LYS A 29 -3.77 -25.67 -26.74
C LYS A 29 -3.31 -25.50 -25.29
N MET A 30 -2.17 -26.08 -24.93
CA MET A 30 -1.64 -25.97 -23.57
C MET A 30 -1.26 -24.51 -23.26
N ALA A 31 -0.55 -23.85 -24.18
CA ALA A 31 -0.18 -22.44 -24.00
C ALA A 31 -1.41 -21.52 -23.92
N GLN A 32 -2.43 -21.76 -24.77
CA GLN A 32 -3.70 -21.02 -24.74
C GLN A 32 -4.44 -21.18 -23.40
N GLU A 33 -4.48 -22.40 -22.87
CA GLU A 33 -5.09 -22.70 -21.58
C GLU A 33 -4.32 -22.02 -20.43
N GLN A 34 -2.98 -22.11 -20.41
CA GLN A 34 -2.18 -21.50 -19.35
C GLN A 34 -2.29 -19.98 -19.33
N VAL A 35 -2.28 -19.31 -20.49
CA VAL A 35 -2.49 -17.85 -20.56
C VAL A 35 -3.88 -17.46 -20.02
N SER A 36 -4.90 -18.23 -20.39
CA SER A 36 -6.27 -18.02 -19.90
C SER A 36 -6.37 -18.18 -18.37
N ILE A 37 -5.71 -19.20 -17.81
CA ILE A 37 -5.65 -19.44 -16.36
C ILE A 37 -4.96 -18.27 -15.64
N VAL A 38 -3.81 -17.81 -16.16
CA VAL A 38 -3.06 -16.70 -15.56
C VAL A 38 -3.90 -15.41 -15.58
N ILE A 39 -4.55 -15.09 -16.69
CA ILE A 39 -5.45 -13.93 -16.79
C ILE A 39 -6.59 -14.06 -15.76
N GLY A 40 -7.22 -15.23 -15.68
CA GLY A 40 -8.30 -15.49 -14.72
C GLY A 40 -7.87 -15.32 -13.27
N LEU A 41 -6.70 -15.86 -12.90
CA LEU A 41 -6.15 -15.75 -11.54
C LEU A 41 -5.76 -14.31 -11.20
N LEU A 42 -5.10 -13.59 -12.10
CA LEU A 42 -4.74 -12.19 -11.89
C LEU A 42 -5.98 -11.29 -11.80
N THR A 43 -7.03 -11.60 -12.55
CA THR A 43 -8.32 -10.90 -12.47
C THR A 43 -8.96 -11.12 -11.10
N LEU A 44 -8.98 -12.37 -10.61
CA LEU A 44 -9.46 -12.69 -9.27
C LEU A 44 -8.65 -11.95 -8.19
N ILE A 45 -7.31 -11.95 -8.28
CA ILE A 45 -6.46 -11.24 -7.35
C ILE A 45 -6.76 -9.74 -7.37
N SER A 46 -6.90 -9.13 -8.55
CA SER A 46 -7.24 -7.71 -8.67
C SER A 46 -8.59 -7.36 -8.05
N ASP A 47 -9.57 -8.27 -8.11
CA ASP A 47 -10.89 -8.10 -7.48
C ASP A 47 -10.83 -8.28 -5.96
N ARG A 48 -10.02 -9.21 -5.46
CA ARG A 48 -9.97 -9.55 -4.02
C ARG A 48 -9.02 -8.69 -3.20
N LEU A 49 -7.94 -8.18 -3.79
CA LEU A 49 -6.89 -7.44 -3.07
C LEU A 49 -7.42 -6.25 -2.24
N PRO A 50 -8.38 -5.43 -2.73
CA PRO A 50 -8.93 -4.32 -1.94
C PRO A 50 -9.66 -4.79 -0.66
N HIS A 51 -10.10 -6.04 -0.61
CA HIS A 51 -10.87 -6.61 0.50
C HIS A 51 -10.01 -7.39 1.50
N THR A 52 -8.78 -7.76 1.18
CA THR A 52 -7.93 -8.64 2.00
C THR A 52 -7.76 -8.10 3.42
N HIS A 53 -7.42 -6.82 3.59
CA HIS A 53 -7.27 -6.24 4.93
C HIS A 53 -8.55 -6.28 5.75
N ALA A 54 -9.70 -5.97 5.14
CA ALA A 54 -10.99 -6.00 5.82
C ALA A 54 -11.38 -7.44 6.22
N TYR A 55 -11.10 -8.40 5.34
CA TYR A 55 -11.29 -9.82 5.60
C TYR A 55 -10.43 -10.29 6.78
N ASP A 56 -9.14 -9.95 6.81
CA ASP A 56 -8.22 -10.32 7.90
C ASP A 56 -8.66 -9.71 9.25
N CYS A 57 -9.16 -8.48 9.24
CA CYS A 57 -9.71 -7.83 10.44
C CYS A 57 -11.00 -8.51 10.93
N ASP A 58 -11.90 -8.89 10.02
CA ASP A 58 -13.12 -9.64 10.37
C ASP A 58 -12.79 -11.01 10.96
N GLU A 59 -11.88 -11.75 10.33
CA GLU A 59 -11.41 -13.06 10.80
C GLU A 59 -10.78 -12.95 12.19
N LEU A 60 -9.88 -11.98 12.41
CA LEU A 60 -9.30 -11.73 13.73
C LEU A 60 -10.38 -11.37 14.76
N GLY A 61 -11.36 -10.55 14.40
CA GLY A 61 -12.48 -10.20 15.26
C GLY A 61 -13.30 -11.43 15.70
N ARG A 62 -13.58 -12.34 14.77
CA ARG A 62 -14.27 -13.61 15.07
C ARG A 62 -13.46 -14.50 16.00
N LEU A 63 -12.16 -14.61 15.76
CA LEU A 63 -11.26 -15.41 16.60
C LEU A 63 -11.12 -14.82 18.01
N VAL A 64 -11.07 -13.49 18.14
CA VAL A 64 -11.08 -12.80 19.45
C VAL A 64 -12.36 -13.11 20.22
N TYR A 65 -13.53 -13.03 19.57
CA TYR A 65 -14.82 -13.36 20.18
C TYR A 65 -14.86 -14.82 20.65
N LEU A 66 -14.46 -15.76 19.78
CA LEU A 66 -14.41 -17.18 20.12
C LEU A 66 -13.42 -17.48 21.25
N ALA A 67 -12.24 -16.86 21.23
CA ALA A 67 -11.23 -17.05 22.26
C ALA A 67 -11.71 -16.51 23.62
N GLN A 68 -12.48 -15.43 23.65
CA GLN A 68 -13.08 -14.91 24.86
C GLN A 68 -14.06 -15.90 25.49
N ASP A 69 -14.98 -16.45 24.69
CA ASP A 69 -15.95 -17.45 25.16
C ASP A 69 -15.26 -18.72 25.71
N ILE A 70 -14.23 -19.21 24.99
CA ILE A 70 -13.50 -20.41 25.40
C ILE A 70 -12.63 -20.14 26.64
N ALA A 71 -11.94 -18.99 26.72
CA ALA A 71 -11.11 -18.66 27.87
C ALA A 71 -11.94 -18.59 29.15
N GLN A 72 -13.16 -18.02 29.08
CA GLN A 72 -14.09 -17.97 30.20
C GLN A 72 -14.60 -19.36 30.60
N ALA A 73 -14.89 -20.23 29.65
CA ALA A 73 -15.39 -21.58 29.93
C ALA A 73 -14.31 -22.54 30.45
N ALA A 74 -13.07 -22.40 29.98
CA ALA A 74 -11.97 -23.32 30.26
C ALA A 74 -10.99 -22.83 31.33
N ASP A 75 -11.13 -21.58 31.81
CA ASP A 75 -10.22 -20.93 32.77
C ASP A 75 -8.74 -21.02 32.33
N SER A 76 -8.48 -20.73 31.05
CA SER A 76 -7.17 -20.92 30.41
C SER A 76 -6.38 -19.62 30.34
N GLU A 77 -5.40 -19.45 31.23
CA GLU A 77 -4.49 -18.29 31.24
C GLU A 77 -3.69 -18.12 29.94
N ALA A 78 -3.28 -19.23 29.32
CA ALA A 78 -2.53 -19.21 28.06
C ALA A 78 -3.37 -18.63 26.90
N LEU A 79 -4.68 -18.92 26.89
CA LEU A 79 -5.60 -18.37 25.91
C LEU A 79 -5.88 -16.89 26.20
N SER A 80 -6.05 -16.51 27.46
CA SER A 80 -6.23 -15.11 27.88
C SER A 80 -5.08 -14.21 27.43
N PHE A 81 -3.82 -14.65 27.58
CA PHE A 81 -2.67 -13.89 27.09
C PHE A 81 -2.69 -13.68 25.57
N THR A 82 -3.11 -14.70 24.81
CA THR A 82 -3.20 -14.61 23.35
C THR A 82 -4.36 -13.73 22.91
N LEU A 83 -5.49 -13.80 23.61
CA LEU A 83 -6.66 -12.94 23.42
C LEU A 83 -6.30 -11.46 23.58
N ASP A 84 -5.60 -11.09 24.65
CA ASP A 84 -5.18 -9.70 24.89
C ASP A 84 -4.34 -9.15 23.72
N ARG A 85 -3.43 -9.96 23.18
CA ARG A 85 -2.65 -9.60 22.01
C ARG A 85 -3.52 -9.42 20.77
N GLY A 86 -4.48 -10.32 20.54
CA GLY A 86 -5.42 -10.24 19.42
C GLY A 86 -6.25 -8.95 19.46
N ILE A 87 -6.76 -8.58 20.64
CA ILE A 87 -7.51 -7.33 20.86
C ILE A 87 -6.64 -6.11 20.51
N VAL A 88 -5.41 -6.06 21.02
CA VAL A 88 -4.49 -4.93 20.74
C VAL A 88 -4.17 -4.81 19.26
N VAL A 89 -3.96 -5.91 18.55
CA VAL A 89 -3.69 -5.90 17.10
C VAL A 89 -4.91 -5.40 16.33
N LEU A 90 -6.10 -5.93 16.63
CA LEU A 90 -7.35 -5.52 15.99
C LEU A 90 -7.64 -4.02 16.20
N GLU A 91 -7.42 -3.53 17.42
CA GLU A 91 -7.58 -2.11 17.75
C GLU A 91 -6.62 -1.19 16.97
N ARG A 92 -5.40 -1.65 16.69
CA ARG A 92 -4.43 -0.89 15.88
C ARG A 92 -4.75 -0.92 14.38
N ALA A 93 -5.46 -1.95 13.91
CA ALA A 93 -5.82 -2.14 12.51
C ALA A 93 -7.09 -1.37 12.08
N LYS A 94 -7.64 -0.48 12.92
CA LYS A 94 -8.92 0.21 12.68
C LYS A 94 -9.02 1.01 11.39
N ALA A 95 -7.92 1.60 10.93
CA ALA A 95 -7.92 2.35 9.68
C ALA A 95 -7.75 1.39 8.51
N SER A 96 -8.70 1.38 7.57
CA SER A 96 -8.52 0.61 6.35
C SER A 96 -7.39 1.22 5.50
N PRO A 97 -6.71 0.43 4.65
CA PRO A 97 -5.76 0.97 3.68
C PRO A 97 -6.38 2.07 2.80
N GLY A 98 -7.67 1.96 2.47
CA GLY A 98 -8.43 2.97 1.75
C GLY A 98 -8.55 4.28 2.52
N ASP A 99 -8.86 4.23 3.82
CA ASP A 99 -8.94 5.41 4.68
C ASP A 99 -7.59 6.14 4.78
N ILE A 100 -6.49 5.37 4.89
CA ILE A 100 -5.13 5.92 4.93
C ILE A 100 -4.83 6.65 3.62
N VAL A 101 -5.14 6.04 2.47
CA VAL A 101 -4.94 6.67 1.16
C VAL A 101 -5.80 7.92 0.99
N ALA A 102 -7.06 7.88 1.42
CA ALA A 102 -7.97 9.02 1.38
C ALA A 102 -7.47 10.18 2.27
N ALA A 103 -7.02 9.87 3.50
CA ALA A 103 -6.47 10.86 4.41
C ALA A 103 -5.18 11.50 3.86
N ILE A 104 -4.28 10.70 3.27
CA ILE A 104 -3.07 11.22 2.59
C ILE A 104 -3.46 12.17 1.46
N ALA A 105 -4.44 11.79 0.63
CA ALA A 105 -4.90 12.62 -0.49
C ALA A 105 -5.50 13.94 0.01
N ALA A 106 -6.36 13.89 1.03
CA ALA A 106 -6.99 15.06 1.62
C ALA A 106 -5.95 16.02 2.23
N LEU A 107 -4.98 15.50 3.00
CA LEU A 107 -3.90 16.30 3.58
C LEU A 107 -3.03 16.95 2.51
N ARG A 108 -2.66 16.21 1.45
CA ARG A 108 -1.89 16.76 0.33
C ARG A 108 -2.64 17.88 -0.38
N SER A 109 -3.94 17.74 -0.61
CA SER A 109 -4.77 18.79 -1.21
C SER A 109 -4.79 20.05 -0.35
N ALA A 110 -5.12 19.90 0.94
CA ALA A 110 -5.20 21.02 1.88
C ALA A 110 -3.85 21.76 2.04
N ILE A 111 -2.74 21.01 2.14
CA ILE A 111 -1.40 21.59 2.18
C ILE A 111 -1.09 22.35 0.90
N GLY A 112 -1.41 21.79 -0.27
CA GLY A 112 -1.18 22.43 -1.57
C GLY A 112 -1.93 23.75 -1.73
N GLU A 113 -3.21 23.78 -1.34
CA GLU A 113 -4.06 24.99 -1.36
C GLU A 113 -3.48 26.10 -0.48
N ILE A 114 -3.11 25.77 0.76
CA ILE A 114 -2.51 26.74 1.70
C ILE A 114 -1.14 27.22 1.19
N ALA A 115 -0.31 26.29 0.70
CA ALA A 115 1.02 26.60 0.20
C ALA A 115 1.00 27.57 -0.99
N ALA A 116 0.04 27.43 -1.91
CA ALA A 116 -0.12 28.34 -3.04
C ALA A 116 -0.35 29.80 -2.59
N GLY A 117 -1.17 30.00 -1.55
CA GLY A 117 -1.38 31.32 -0.95
C GLY A 117 -0.14 31.87 -0.25
N LEU A 118 0.60 31.01 0.46
CA LEU A 118 1.82 31.41 1.18
C LEU A 118 3.00 31.70 0.25
N ALA A 119 3.11 31.02 -0.89
CA ALA A 119 4.19 31.22 -1.85
C ALA A 119 4.21 32.64 -2.45
N SER A 120 3.06 33.31 -2.50
CA SER A 120 2.95 34.70 -2.98
C SER A 120 3.41 35.74 -1.94
N ARG A 121 3.62 35.34 -0.68
CA ARG A 121 4.08 36.23 0.39
C ARG A 121 5.61 36.37 0.35
N LYS A 122 6.09 37.62 0.38
CA LYS A 122 7.53 37.94 0.43
C LYS A 122 8.07 38.13 1.86
N ASP A 123 7.28 37.79 2.88
CA ASP A 123 7.65 37.91 4.28
C ASP A 123 8.33 36.63 4.82
N ALA A 124 8.68 36.65 6.10
CA ALA A 124 9.33 35.51 6.75
C ALA A 124 8.45 34.26 6.76
N ILE A 125 7.13 34.42 6.85
CA ILE A 125 6.16 33.32 6.89
C ILE A 125 6.11 32.61 5.53
N GLY A 126 5.98 33.38 4.43
CA GLY A 126 6.02 32.82 3.07
C GLY A 126 7.32 32.06 2.80
N ARG A 127 8.48 32.63 3.18
CA ARG A 127 9.77 31.96 3.04
C ARG A 127 9.88 30.67 3.86
N ALA A 128 9.39 30.67 5.09
CA ALA A 128 9.41 29.49 5.96
C ALA A 128 8.54 28.36 5.39
N ALA A 129 7.34 28.68 4.89
CA ALA A 129 6.44 27.72 4.28
C ALA A 129 7.02 27.10 3.01
N VAL A 130 7.59 27.91 2.11
CA VAL A 130 8.25 27.41 0.90
C VAL A 130 9.42 26.49 1.25
N ARG A 131 10.24 26.86 2.24
CA ARG A 131 11.35 26.00 2.71
C ARG A 131 10.83 24.65 3.21
N ALA A 132 9.84 24.65 4.11
CA ALA A 132 9.26 23.41 4.63
C ALA A 132 8.70 22.51 3.51
N LEU A 133 8.05 23.10 2.50
CA LEU A 133 7.54 22.35 1.34
C LEU A 133 8.66 21.75 0.49
N LEU A 134 9.75 22.48 0.25
CA LEU A 134 10.91 21.99 -0.49
C LEU A 134 11.61 20.85 0.25
N ASP A 135 11.77 20.98 1.57
CA ASP A 135 12.38 19.94 2.42
C ASP A 135 11.52 18.65 2.40
N ALA A 136 10.21 18.80 2.56
CA ALA A 136 9.27 17.68 2.47
C ALA A 136 9.26 17.03 1.08
N SER A 137 9.32 17.83 0.01
CA SER A 137 9.34 17.34 -1.37
C SER A 137 10.63 16.59 -1.69
N SER A 138 11.78 17.08 -1.20
CA SER A 138 13.07 16.40 -1.33
C SER A 138 13.03 15.00 -0.70
N THR A 139 12.48 14.91 0.52
CA THR A 139 12.30 13.63 1.23
C THR A 139 11.36 12.69 0.46
N GLN A 140 10.23 13.21 -0.04
CA GLN A 140 9.28 12.42 -0.81
C GLN A 140 9.88 11.91 -2.12
N LEU A 141 10.66 12.74 -2.83
CA LEU A 141 11.33 12.34 -4.07
C LEU A 141 12.34 11.22 -3.83
N LEU A 142 13.14 11.31 -2.76
CA LEU A 142 14.08 10.24 -2.41
C LEU A 142 13.36 8.91 -2.17
N ARG A 143 12.24 8.94 -1.42
CA ARG A 143 11.40 7.76 -1.18
C ARG A 143 10.84 7.18 -2.47
N GLU A 144 10.37 8.02 -3.38
CA GLU A 144 9.80 7.56 -4.65
C GLU A 144 10.84 6.98 -5.59
N ARG A 145 12.05 7.54 -5.63
CA ARG A 145 13.19 6.99 -6.39
C ARG A 145 13.54 5.59 -5.87
N SER A 146 13.64 5.46 -4.55
CA SER A 146 13.87 4.18 -3.88
C SER A 146 12.76 3.16 -4.17
N TRP A 147 11.49 3.59 -4.14
CA TRP A 147 10.32 2.74 -4.41
C TRP A 147 10.34 2.07 -5.78
N VAL A 148 10.99 2.68 -6.77
CA VAL A 148 11.06 2.17 -8.14
C VAL A 148 12.48 1.77 -8.57
N LEU A 149 13.39 1.62 -7.61
CA LEU A 149 14.82 1.38 -7.87
C LEU A 149 15.04 0.13 -8.75
N MET A 150 14.27 -0.93 -8.53
CA MET A 150 14.35 -2.19 -9.28
C MET A 150 13.99 -2.06 -10.77
N GLN A 151 13.35 -0.97 -11.21
CA GLN A 151 13.00 -0.77 -12.62
C GLN A 151 14.22 -0.40 -13.49
N GLY A 152 15.37 -0.08 -12.87
CA GLY A 152 16.61 0.23 -13.58
C GLY A 152 16.61 1.58 -14.30
N TRP A 153 15.74 2.52 -13.89
CA TRP A 153 15.68 3.88 -14.46
C TRP A 153 16.65 4.87 -13.81
N GLU A 154 17.18 4.54 -12.63
CA GLU A 154 18.13 5.38 -11.91
C GLU A 154 19.50 5.36 -12.60
N ASN A 155 20.03 6.54 -12.92
CA ASN A 155 21.34 6.67 -13.57
C ASN A 155 22.48 6.19 -12.66
N ASP A 156 22.36 6.44 -11.35
CA ASP A 156 23.31 5.98 -10.33
C ASP A 156 22.55 5.33 -9.15
N PRO A 157 22.18 4.04 -9.28
CA PRO A 157 21.41 3.32 -8.25
C PRO A 157 22.11 3.27 -6.90
N SER A 158 23.45 3.35 -6.87
CA SER A 158 24.22 3.29 -5.63
C SER A 158 24.01 4.50 -4.70
N THR A 159 23.45 5.59 -5.24
CA THR A 159 23.15 6.82 -4.49
C THR A 159 21.78 6.83 -3.83
N VAL A 160 20.94 5.84 -4.10
CA VAL A 160 19.57 5.76 -3.60
C VAL A 160 19.52 4.69 -2.50
N PRO A 161 19.14 5.04 -1.26
CA PRO A 161 18.96 4.05 -0.20
C PRO A 161 17.82 3.08 -0.54
N GLU A 162 17.90 1.87 0.01
CA GLU A 162 16.80 0.90 -0.03
C GLU A 162 15.56 1.43 0.69
N ILE A 163 14.39 0.99 0.25
CA ILE A 163 13.13 1.58 0.68
C ILE A 163 12.85 1.34 2.16
N GLU A 164 13.29 0.19 2.68
CA GLU A 164 13.18 -0.21 4.08
C GLU A 164 13.84 0.82 5.01
N ALA A 165 14.98 1.39 4.61
CA ALA A 165 15.68 2.42 5.36
C ALA A 165 14.95 3.77 5.39
N LEU A 166 14.03 4.01 4.43
CA LEU A 166 13.32 5.27 4.27
C LEU A 166 11.87 5.23 4.82
N ILE A 167 11.31 4.05 5.08
CA ILE A 167 9.97 3.87 5.64
C ILE A 167 9.98 3.46 7.12
N ALA A 168 11.09 2.92 7.63
CA ALA A 168 11.30 2.70 9.04
C ALA A 168 11.77 4.02 9.71
N GLY A 169 10.86 4.81 10.29
CA GLY A 169 11.29 6.06 10.95
C GLY A 169 10.25 7.13 11.26
N THR A 170 9.07 6.78 11.80
CA THR A 170 8.21 7.77 12.49
C THR A 170 7.69 7.21 13.81
N GLY A 171 8.58 6.57 14.56
CA GLY A 171 8.33 6.02 15.89
C GLY A 171 9.38 6.50 16.89
N GLU A 172 9.63 7.82 16.91
CA GLU A 172 10.16 8.56 18.06
C GLU A 172 9.30 9.81 18.26
#